data_AF-A0A0F8F7W6-F1
#
_entry.id   AF-A0A0F8F7W6-F1
#
_cell.length_a   1.000
_cell.length_b   1.000
_cell.length_c   1.000
_cell.angle_alpha   90.00
_cell.angle_beta   90.00
_cell.angle_gamma   90.00
#
_symmetry.space_group_name_H-M   'P 1'
#
loop_
_entity.id
_entity.type
_entity.pdbx_description
1 polymer ?
#
loop_
_entity_poly.entity_id
_entity_poly.type
_entity_poly.pdbx_seq_one_letter_code
_entity_poly.pdbx_strand_id
1 'polypeptide(L)'
;MIELNAENVYNYLITIANSSKNTIRYKEMEEICGLEHNPKNLQQLTDVLNLIVVYNKLKGEPFLAALVINKHGMPGDGFIRTLNFVNVDVGDKIAFFVKEIQRIRNHKWEKWNWNITN
;
A
#
# COMPACT_ATOMS: atom_id res chain seq x y z
N MET A 1 -10.19 0.33 -21.02
CA MET A 1 -10.19 0.17 -19.56
C MET A 1 -8.73 0.12 -19.16
N ILE A 2 -8.23 1.09 -18.39
CA ILE A 2 -6.83 1.04 -17.93
C ILE A 2 -6.82 0.05 -16.77
N GLU A 3 -6.21 -1.12 -16.97
CA GLU A 3 -5.97 -2.05 -15.88
C GLU A 3 -4.79 -1.55 -15.06
N LEU A 4 -5.04 -1.25 -13.78
CA LEU A 4 -4.00 -0.75 -12.90
C LEU A 4 -3.01 -1.87 -12.57
N ASN A 5 -1.76 -1.74 -13.02
CA ASN A 5 -0.73 -2.74 -12.77
C ASN A 5 -0.19 -2.62 -11.33
N ALA A 6 -0.37 -3.70 -10.54
CA ALA A 6 0.12 -3.80 -9.17
C ALA A 6 1.64 -3.65 -9.04
N GLU A 7 2.43 -4.14 -10.01
CA GLU A 7 3.88 -3.97 -10.04
C GLU A 7 4.26 -2.49 -10.09
N ASN A 8 3.58 -1.71 -10.94
CA ASN A 8 3.85 -0.28 -11.07
C ASN A 8 3.52 0.47 -9.77
N VAL A 9 2.37 0.16 -9.17
CA VAL A 9 1.96 0.73 -7.87
C VAL A 9 2.98 0.37 -6.79
N TYR A 10 3.37 -0.90 -6.70
CA TYR A 10 4.34 -1.37 -5.72
C TYR A 10 5.70 -0.68 -5.86
N ASN A 11 6.25 -0.65 -7.07
CA ASN A 11 7.53 -0.03 -7.35
C ASN A 11 7.50 1.49 -7.08
N TYR A 12 6.35 2.13 -7.32
CA TYR A 12 6.17 3.53 -6.95
C TYR A 12 6.13 3.74 -5.44
N LEU A 13 5.43 2.87 -4.69
CA LEU A 13 5.41 2.92 -3.23
C LEU A 13 6.81 2.72 -2.62
N ILE A 14 7.68 1.94 -3.24
CA ILE A 14 9.10 1.86 -2.85
C ILE A 14 9.80 3.22 -3.00
N THR A 15 9.51 3.96 -4.06
CA THR A 15 10.06 5.32 -4.25
C THR A 15 9.57 6.25 -3.13
N ILE A 16 8.30 6.14 -2.72
CA ILE A 16 7.76 6.89 -1.58
C ILE A 16 8.42 6.47 -0.26
N ALA A 17 8.61 5.18 -0.03
CA ALA A 17 9.28 4.63 1.17
C ALA A 17 10.70 5.16 1.36
N ASN A 18 11.40 5.43 0.25
CA ASN A 18 12.76 5.98 0.24
C ASN A 18 12.81 7.52 0.17
N SER A 19 11.65 8.19 0.13
CA SER A 19 11.54 9.65 0.05
C SER A 19 11.42 10.32 1.42
N SER A 20 11.66 11.63 1.49
CA SER A 20 11.45 12.40 2.72
C SER A 20 9.97 12.48 3.16
N LYS A 21 9.03 12.52 2.20
CA LYS A 21 7.58 12.61 2.45
C LYS A 21 7.00 11.33 3.08
N ASN A 22 7.55 10.16 2.75
CA ASN A 22 7.22 8.84 3.33
C ASN A 22 5.75 8.41 3.31
N THR A 23 4.83 9.20 2.75
CA THR A 23 3.41 8.89 2.63
C THR A 23 2.87 9.63 1.41
N ILE A 24 1.72 9.19 0.90
CA ILE A 24 1.04 9.77 -0.25
C ILE A 24 -0.46 9.71 -0.04
N ARG A 25 -1.21 10.74 -0.46
CA ARG A 25 -2.67 10.71 -0.40
C ARG A 25 -3.25 9.86 -1.52
N TYR A 26 -4.40 9.23 -1.28
CA TYR A 26 -5.15 8.49 -2.31
C TYR A 26 -5.32 9.29 -3.61
N LYS A 27 -5.68 10.58 -3.52
CA LYS A 27 -5.85 11.45 -4.68
C LYS A 27 -4.56 11.61 -5.50
N GLU A 28 -3.43 11.81 -4.83
CA GLU A 28 -2.13 11.93 -5.50
C GLU A 28 -1.76 10.60 -6.16
N MET A 29 -2.04 9.48 -5.48
CA MET A 29 -1.80 8.14 -6.03
C MET A 29 -2.66 7.87 -7.28
N GLU A 30 -3.94 8.27 -7.28
CA GLU A 30 -4.81 8.19 -8.46
C GLU A 30 -4.21 8.99 -9.64
N GLU A 31 -3.74 10.22 -9.40
CA GLU A 31 -3.10 11.06 -10.42
C GLU A 31 -1.83 10.42 -10.99
N ILE A 32 -0.97 9.86 -10.14
CA ILE A 32 0.25 9.12 -10.56
C ILE A 32 -0.07 7.88 -11.39
N CYS A 33 -1.19 7.22 -11.08
CA CYS A 33 -1.68 6.08 -11.82
C CYS A 33 -2.45 6.46 -13.11
N GLY A 34 -2.57 7.76 -13.42
CA GLY A 34 -3.33 8.25 -14.58
C GLY A 34 -4.84 8.02 -14.45
N LEU A 35 -5.36 7.94 -13.22
CA LEU A 35 -6.76 7.70 -12.92
C LEU A 35 -7.48 9.02 -12.61
N GLU A 36 -8.61 9.25 -13.27
CA GLU A 36 -9.54 10.31 -12.85
C GLU A 36 -10.20 9.95 -11.53
N HIS A 37 -10.38 10.95 -10.66
CA HIS A 37 -11.01 10.73 -9.35
C HIS A 37 -12.50 10.42 -9.50
N ASN A 38 -12.86 9.15 -9.28
CA ASN A 38 -14.24 8.67 -9.22
C ASN A 38 -14.32 7.37 -8.41
N PRO A 39 -15.51 6.97 -7.93
CA PRO A 39 -15.66 5.78 -7.08
C PRO A 39 -15.12 4.48 -7.69
N LYS A 40 -15.24 4.32 -9.02
CA LYS A 40 -14.78 3.11 -9.73
C LYS A 40 -13.25 3.01 -9.77
N ASN A 41 -12.56 4.12 -9.99
CA ASN A 41 -11.10 4.16 -10.01
C ASN A 41 -10.52 4.05 -8.60
N LEU A 42 -11.17 4.67 -7.60
CA LEU A 42 -10.81 4.51 -6.20
C LEU A 42 -10.90 3.04 -5.75
N GLN A 43 -11.96 2.32 -6.20
CA GLN A 43 -12.10 0.89 -5.92
C GLN A 43 -10.96 0.08 -6.56
N GLN A 44 -10.63 0.32 -7.84
CA GLN A 44 -9.53 -0.36 -8.52
C GLN A 44 -8.17 -0.13 -7.81
N LEU A 45 -7.87 1.10 -7.40
CA LEU A 45 -6.67 1.39 -6.63
C LEU A 45 -6.68 0.66 -5.28
N THR A 46 -7.84 0.64 -4.60
CA THR A 46 -8.00 -0.08 -3.34
C THR A 46 -7.75 -1.59 -3.50
N ASP A 47 -8.25 -2.20 -4.58
CA ASP A 47 -8.05 -3.62 -4.84
C ASP A 47 -6.58 -3.96 -5.10
N VAL A 48 -5.87 -3.10 -5.84
CA VAL A 48 -4.42 -3.24 -6.05
C VAL A 48 -3.64 -3.08 -4.75
N LEU A 49 -4.00 -2.10 -3.91
CA LEU A 49 -3.37 -1.92 -2.61
C LEU A 49 -3.61 -3.12 -1.69
N ASN A 50 -4.81 -3.71 -1.73
CA ASN A 50 -5.12 -4.93 -0.99
C ASN A 50 -4.27 -6.13 -1.48
N LEU A 51 -4.09 -6.27 -2.78
CA LEU A 51 -3.19 -7.28 -3.36
C LEU A 51 -1.75 -7.09 -2.87
N ILE A 52 -1.27 -5.85 -2.80
CA ILE A 52 0.06 -5.52 -2.25
C ILE A 52 0.18 -5.93 -0.77
N VAL A 53 -0.86 -5.73 0.04
CA VAL A 53 -0.86 -6.19 1.45
C VAL A 53 -0.69 -7.71 1.52
N VAL A 54 -1.41 -8.46 0.67
CA VAL A 54 -1.29 -9.92 0.59
C VAL A 54 0.12 -10.31 0.15
N TYR A 55 0.69 -9.65 -0.85
CA TYR A 55 2.07 -9.88 -1.29
C TYR A 55 3.07 -9.68 -0.15
N ASN A 56 3.04 -8.53 0.51
CA ASN A 56 3.95 -8.21 1.60
C ASN A 56 3.84 -9.24 2.73
N LYS A 57 2.61 -9.69 3.05
CA LYS A 57 2.40 -10.76 4.02
C LYS A 57 3.10 -12.05 3.62
N LEU A 58 2.93 -12.49 2.37
CA LEU A 58 3.52 -13.72 1.85
C LEU A 58 5.06 -13.66 1.82
N LYS A 59 5.62 -12.48 1.57
CA LYS A 59 7.08 -12.25 1.57
C LYS A 59 7.66 -11.99 2.97
N GLY A 60 6.82 -11.80 3.99
CA GLY A 60 7.28 -11.41 5.33
C GLY A 60 7.79 -9.97 5.40
N GLU A 61 7.36 -9.11 4.48
CA GLU A 61 7.75 -7.71 4.37
C GLU A 61 6.85 -6.80 5.22
N PRO A 62 7.25 -5.54 5.46
CA PRO A 62 6.34 -4.49 5.90
C PRO A 62 5.27 -4.20 4.84
N PHE A 63 4.12 -3.68 5.26
CA PHE A 63 2.96 -3.42 4.41
C PHE A 63 3.06 -2.06 3.72
N LEU A 64 3.60 -2.02 2.48
CA LEU A 64 3.78 -0.78 1.72
C LEU A 64 2.49 0.02 1.53
N ALA A 65 1.35 -0.65 1.44
CA ALA A 65 0.05 0.01 1.30
C ALA A 65 -0.28 0.96 2.48
N ALA A 66 0.40 0.83 3.63
CA ALA A 66 0.30 1.78 4.74
C ALA A 66 0.73 3.20 4.35
N LEU A 67 1.61 3.36 3.34
CA LEU A 67 2.06 4.68 2.87
C LEU A 67 0.92 5.47 2.21
N VAL A 68 -0.16 4.81 1.78
CA VAL A 68 -1.31 5.47 1.14
C VAL A 68 -2.33 5.88 2.20
N ILE A 69 -2.43 7.19 2.41
CA ILE A 69 -3.17 7.79 3.51
C ILE A 69 -4.40 8.58 3.03
N ASN A 70 -5.40 8.65 3.90
CA ASN A 70 -6.58 9.49 3.73
C ASN A 70 -6.29 10.95 4.10
N LYS A 71 -7.33 11.80 4.04
CA LYS A 71 -7.22 13.24 4.37
C LYS A 71 -6.80 13.54 5.82
N HIS A 72 -6.94 12.56 6.72
CA HIS A 72 -6.57 12.64 8.14
C HIS A 72 -5.15 12.15 8.42
N GLY A 73 -4.38 11.74 7.40
CA GLY A 73 -3.00 11.29 7.60
C GLY A 73 -2.86 9.84 8.03
N MET A 74 -3.92 9.04 7.94
CA MET A 74 -3.95 7.63 8.34
C MET A 74 -4.30 6.73 7.15
N PRO A 75 -3.88 5.46 7.14
CA PRO A 75 -4.39 4.48 6.18
C PRO A 75 -5.91 4.39 6.23
N GLY A 76 -6.53 4.11 5.09
CA GLY A 76 -7.99 3.92 5.00
C GLY A 76 -8.47 2.65 5.71
N ASP A 77 -9.74 2.57 6.07
CA ASP A 77 -10.29 1.37 6.74
C ASP A 77 -10.20 0.10 5.89
N GLY A 78 -10.15 0.23 4.56
CA GLY A 78 -9.89 -0.89 3.65
C GLY A 78 -8.59 -1.61 3.96
N PHE A 79 -7.52 -0.86 4.21
CA PHE A 79 -6.21 -1.40 4.58
C PHE A 79 -6.29 -2.21 5.89
N ILE A 80 -6.96 -1.68 6.91
CA ILE A 80 -7.11 -2.37 8.21
C ILE A 80 -7.94 -3.65 8.06
N ARG A 81 -9.01 -3.63 7.27
CA ARG A 81 -9.80 -4.84 6.98
C ARG A 81 -8.95 -5.90 6.27
N THR A 82 -8.11 -5.50 5.33
CA THR A 82 -7.22 -6.43 4.63
C THR A 82 -6.15 -7.01 5.55
N LEU A 83 -5.60 -6.22 6.48
CA LEU A 83 -4.69 -6.73 7.52
C LEU A 83 -5.34 -7.81 8.37
N ASN A 84 -6.58 -7.58 8.83
CA ASN A 84 -7.32 -8.59 9.59
C ASN A 84 -7.58 -9.84 8.74
N PHE A 85 -7.94 -9.68 7.46
CA PHE A 85 -8.14 -10.80 6.53
C PHE A 85 -6.88 -11.66 6.37
N VAL A 86 -5.68 -11.04 6.37
CA VAL A 86 -4.40 -11.76 6.32
C VAL A 86 -3.83 -12.10 7.71
N ASN A 87 -4.69 -12.14 8.73
CA ASN A 87 -4.38 -12.50 10.13
C ASN A 87 -3.27 -11.65 10.75
N VAL A 88 -3.37 -10.33 10.61
CA VAL A 88 -2.51 -9.35 11.29
C VAL A 88 -3.36 -8.61 12.32
N ASP A 89 -3.01 -8.76 13.60
CA ASP A 89 -3.64 -7.99 14.68
C ASP A 89 -3.07 -6.57 14.72
N VAL A 90 -3.96 -5.59 14.58
CA VAL A 90 -3.62 -4.16 14.51
C VAL A 90 -3.73 -3.48 15.87
N GLY A 91 -4.45 -4.06 16.85
CA GLY A 91 -4.66 -3.43 18.17
C GLY A 91 -4.99 -1.93 18.07
N ASP A 92 -4.09 -1.08 18.57
CA ASP A 92 -4.15 0.37 18.35
C ASP A 92 -3.67 0.76 16.94
N LYS A 93 -4.59 1.30 16.13
CA LYS A 93 -4.34 1.68 14.74
C LYS A 93 -3.21 2.71 14.56
N ILE A 94 -3.07 3.65 15.49
CA ILE A 94 -2.06 4.73 15.39
C ILE A 94 -0.69 4.17 15.71
N ALA A 95 -0.56 3.44 16.82
CA ALA A 95 0.68 2.80 17.23
C ALA A 95 1.15 1.79 16.18
N PHE A 96 0.23 0.99 15.63
CA PHE A 96 0.52 0.10 14.52
C PHE A 96 1.06 0.87 13.33
N PHE A 97 0.35 1.92 12.89
CA PHE A 97 0.75 2.70 11.72
C PHE A 97 2.14 3.34 11.89
N VAL A 98 2.42 3.97 13.03
CA VAL A 98 3.74 4.58 13.31
C VAL A 98 4.84 3.53 13.25
N LYS A 99 4.63 2.36 13.88
CA LYS A 99 5.58 1.26 13.84
C LYS A 99 5.76 0.72 12.42
N GLU A 100 4.69 0.64 11.64
CA GLU A 100 4.74 0.14 10.28
C GLU A 100 5.52 1.07 9.35
N ILE A 101 5.32 2.39 9.46
CA ILE A 101 6.13 3.37 8.74
C ILE A 101 7.62 3.23 9.07
N GLN A 102 7.98 2.99 10.33
CA GLN A 102 9.38 2.74 10.71
C GLN A 102 9.92 1.45 10.09
N ARG A 103 9.14 0.37 10.11
CA ARG A 103 9.52 -0.91 9.47
C ARG A 103 9.74 -0.73 7.98
N ILE A 104 8.86 0.01 7.30
CA ILE A 104 8.97 0.31 5.86
C ILE A 104 10.26 1.06 5.54
N ARG A 105 10.60 2.08 6.33
CA ARG A 105 11.84 2.86 6.14
C ARG A 105 13.11 2.04 6.34
N ASN A 106 13.08 1.12 7.30
CA ASN A 106 14.25 0.30 7.64
C ASN A 106 14.41 -0.92 6.72
N HIS A 107 13.41 -1.20 5.89
CA HIS A 107 13.40 -2.35 5.01
C HIS A 107 14.17 -2.06 3.71
N LYS A 108 14.96 -3.03 3.26
CA LYS A 108 15.67 -2.96 1.98
C LYS A 108 14.75 -3.48 0.88
N TRP A 109 14.10 -2.56 0.19
CA TRP A 109 13.11 -2.90 -0.83
C TRP A 109 13.74 -3.49 -2.10
N GLU A 110 13.13 -4.56 -2.59
CA GLU A 110 13.34 -5.09 -3.94
C GLU A 110 12.11 -4.78 -4.79
N LYS A 111 12.29 -4.69 -6.11
CA LYS A 111 11.17 -4.51 -7.03
C LYS A 111 10.20 -5.68 -6.92
N TRP A 112 8.94 -5.43 -7.25
CA TRP A 112 7.93 -6.48 -7.32
C TRP A 112 8.42 -7.63 -8.21
N ASN A 113 8.42 -8.84 -7.66
CA ASN A 113 8.80 -10.04 -8.38
C ASN A 113 7.84 -11.17 -8.01
N TRP A 114 6.72 -11.20 -8.74
CA TRP A 114 5.70 -12.23 -8.59
C TRP A 114 5.99 -13.39 -9.55
N ASN A 115 7.06 -14.12 -9.24
CA ASN A 115 7.28 -15.43 -9.84
C ASN A 115 6.55 -16.47 -9.00
N ILE A 116 5.32 -16.84 -9.38
CA ILE A 116 4.78 -18.14 -8.96
C ILE A 116 5.50 -19.19 -9.80
N THR A 117 6.67 -19.63 -9.37
CA THR A 117 7.13 -20.96 -9.74
C THR A 117 6.38 -21.93 -8.85
N ASN A 118 5.34 -22.55 -9.42
CA ASN A 118 4.67 -23.72 -8.84
C ASN A 118 5.69 -24.81 -8.48
#